data_AF-U5MY02-F1
#
_entry.id   AF-U5MY02-F1
#
_cell.length_a   1.000
_cell.length_b   1.000
_cell.length_c   1.000
_cell.angle_alpha   90.00
_cell.angle_beta   90.00
_cell.angle_gamma   90.00
#
_symmetry.space_group_name_H-M   'P 1'
#
loop_
_entity.id
_entity.type
_entity.pdbx_description
1 polymer ?
#
loop_
_entity_poly.entity_id
_entity_poly.type
_entity_poly.pdbx_seq_one_letter_code
_entity_poly.pdbx_strand_id
1 'polypeptide(L)'
;MYCEKCGQKSEEGDLYCSKCGNKLNESIYNSHNIIKRKPNAKIFVGVIVLIIIGIGSTIFFTNKFKMSENKTLSKTNSGVTQPSADDTSSDSKTQTNTENESSSSTSTQNSKNDERASKQKNAKDAKEKFASLLQDTTWLTNNAEYKNSGSVKFLILDINQDGVPEMLLSNQSGSLASWAIYVVTYNNNNNNNNVNVQKINTSHGGFAGYLSDEKVFLINGEQMGYGWGTAYKLDNDQCVQVYKWADNAGTGKELEGKINDASVSQAEYKEFTKKFQNADSNYKEFYDINTENINKYLRN
;
A
#
# COMPACT_ATOMS: atom_id res chain seq x y z
N MET A 1 17.25 2.04 29.97
CA MET A 1 17.75 0.83 29.28
C MET A 1 19.29 0.83 29.25
N TYR A 2 19.96 -0.26 28.89
CA TYR A 2 21.43 -0.28 28.75
C TYR A 2 21.83 -0.62 27.32
N CYS A 3 22.86 0.04 26.79
CA CYS A 3 23.40 -0.25 25.46
C CYS A 3 24.09 -1.62 25.46
N GLU A 4 23.65 -2.54 24.59
CA GLU A 4 24.22 -3.89 24.48
C GLU A 4 25.70 -3.91 24.07
N LYS A 5 26.16 -2.88 23.34
CA LYS A 5 27.56 -2.79 22.93
C LYS A 5 28.51 -2.26 24.00
N CYS A 6 28.10 -1.24 24.75
CA CYS A 6 29.03 -0.53 25.65
C CYS A 6 28.60 -0.49 27.12
N GLY A 7 27.42 -1.04 27.45
CA GLY A 7 26.89 -1.11 28.81
C GLY A 7 26.44 0.23 29.40
N GLN A 8 26.46 1.33 28.64
CA GLN A 8 26.00 2.62 29.13
C GLN A 8 24.48 2.62 29.35
N LYS A 9 24.05 3.17 30.49
CA LYS A 9 22.64 3.46 30.76
C LYS A 9 22.16 4.60 29.85
N SER A 10 21.05 4.39 29.17
CA SER A 10 20.37 5.38 28.32
C SER A 10 19.06 5.81 28.96
N GLU A 11 18.66 7.04 28.67
CA GLU A 11 17.41 7.64 29.12
C GLU A 11 16.23 7.08 28.32
N GLU A 12 15.03 7.20 28.87
CA GLU A 12 13.82 6.69 28.25
C GLU A 12 13.46 7.57 27.04
N GLY A 13 13.48 6.99 25.84
CA GLY A 13 13.25 7.69 24.57
C GLY A 13 14.49 7.89 23.69
N ASP A 14 15.70 7.56 24.17
CA ASP A 14 16.91 7.64 23.35
C ASP A 14 16.88 6.63 22.19
N LEU A 15 17.06 7.11 20.94
CA LEU A 15 17.17 6.26 19.75
C LEU A 15 18.58 5.67 19.58
N TYR A 16 19.60 6.33 20.14
CA TYR A 16 21.01 5.98 19.99
C TYR A 16 21.75 6.11 21.31
N CYS A 17 22.74 5.25 21.53
CA CYS A 17 23.59 5.34 22.72
C CYS A 17 24.47 6.60 22.68
N SER A 18 24.34 7.46 23.68
CA SER A 18 25.12 8.70 23.81
C SER A 18 26.64 8.52 23.91
N LYS A 19 27.13 7.31 24.21
CA LYS A 19 28.58 7.02 24.29
C LYS A 19 29.17 6.37 23.06
N CYS A 20 28.46 5.44 22.41
CA CYS A 20 29.03 4.67 21.29
C CYS A 20 28.26 4.81 19.97
N GLY A 21 27.16 5.58 19.95
CA GLY A 21 26.35 5.80 18.76
C GLY A 21 25.54 4.58 18.29
N ASN A 22 25.59 3.46 19.00
CA ASN A 22 24.84 2.27 18.61
C ASN A 22 23.34 2.52 18.72
N LYS A 23 22.57 2.20 17.68
CA LYS A 23 21.10 2.28 17.70
C LYS A 23 20.56 1.41 18.83
N LEU A 24 19.68 1.96 19.64
CA LEU A 24 19.01 1.26 20.72
C LEU A 24 17.77 0.55 20.14
N ASN A 25 17.54 -0.71 20.51
CA ASN A 25 16.55 -1.55 19.85
C ASN A 25 15.12 -1.04 20.16
N GLU A 26 14.39 -0.57 19.15
CA GLU A 26 13.04 0.01 19.25
C GLU A 26 11.96 -1.02 19.64
N SER A 27 12.27 -2.31 19.58
CA SER A 27 11.30 -3.40 19.78
C SER A 27 10.68 -3.45 21.18
N ILE A 28 11.25 -2.75 22.16
CA ILE A 28 10.71 -2.70 23.54
C ILE A 28 9.67 -1.57 23.71
N TYR A 29 9.71 -0.51 22.88
CA TYR A 29 8.86 0.66 23.09
C TYR A 29 7.39 0.43 22.69
N ASN A 30 7.13 -0.47 21.75
CA ASN A 30 5.76 -0.82 21.33
C ASN A 30 5.06 -1.82 22.28
N SER A 31 5.73 -2.30 23.34
CA SER A 31 5.16 -3.28 24.28
C SER A 31 4.41 -2.66 25.45
N HIS A 32 4.57 -1.37 25.75
CA HIS A 32 4.11 -0.80 27.03
C HIS A 32 2.78 -0.03 27.00
N ASN A 33 2.09 0.04 25.86
CA ASN A 33 0.71 0.56 25.77
C ASN A 33 -0.34 -0.48 25.35
N ILE A 34 -0.08 -1.77 25.56
CA ILE A 34 -1.17 -2.75 25.60
C ILE A 34 -1.84 -2.62 26.97
N ILE A 35 -2.88 -1.80 27.04
CA ILE A 35 -3.83 -1.81 28.15
C ILE A 35 -4.31 -3.26 28.31
N LYS A 36 -3.79 -3.98 29.31
CA LYS A 36 -4.29 -5.30 29.70
C LYS A 36 -5.73 -5.16 30.17
N ARG A 37 -6.68 -5.13 29.25
CA ARG A 37 -8.10 -5.28 29.56
C ARG A 37 -8.27 -6.70 30.08
N LYS A 38 -8.57 -6.83 31.37
CA LYS A 38 -9.01 -8.11 31.95
C LYS A 38 -10.16 -8.64 31.08
N PRO A 39 -10.11 -9.90 30.62
CA PRO A 39 -11.19 -10.47 29.83
C PRO A 39 -12.45 -10.49 30.70
N ASN A 40 -13.43 -9.66 30.35
CA ASN A 40 -14.74 -9.68 30.99
C ASN A 40 -15.49 -10.92 30.49
N ALA A 41 -15.33 -12.05 31.21
CA ALA A 41 -15.94 -13.34 30.88
C ALA A 41 -17.48 -13.26 30.65
N LYS A 42 -18.14 -12.24 31.21
CA LYS A 42 -19.58 -11.99 31.00
C LYS A 42 -19.94 -11.59 29.56
N ILE A 43 -19.03 -10.99 28.81
CA ILE A 43 -19.28 -10.60 27.40
C ILE A 43 -19.26 -11.83 26.49
N PHE A 44 -18.38 -12.81 26.75
CA PHE A 44 -18.30 -14.05 25.98
C PHE A 44 -19.57 -14.90 26.09
N VAL A 45 -20.19 -14.97 27.27
CA VAL A 45 -21.45 -15.71 27.47
C VAL A 45 -22.59 -15.10 26.65
N GLY A 46 -22.67 -13.76 26.58
CA GLY A 46 -23.70 -13.07 25.79
C GLY A 46 -23.58 -13.34 24.28
N VAL A 47 -22.36 -13.36 23.76
CA VAL A 47 -22.09 -13.63 22.33
C VAL A 47 -22.48 -15.07 21.95
N ILE A 48 -22.19 -16.06 22.80
CA ILE A 48 -22.53 -17.46 22.54
C ILE A 48 -24.06 -17.66 22.47
N VAL A 49 -24.82 -17.03 23.37
CA VAL A 49 -26.29 -17.12 23.37
C VAL A 49 -26.90 -16.52 22.08
N LEU A 50 -26.38 -15.38 21.61
CA LEU A 50 -26.85 -14.76 20.37
C LEU A 50 -26.56 -15.62 19.12
N ILE A 51 -25.41 -16.32 19.09
CA ILE A 51 -25.08 -17.24 17.99
C ILE A 51 -26.06 -18.43 17.96
N ILE A 52 -26.42 -19.00 19.12
CA ILE A 52 -27.38 -20.12 19.20
C ILE A 52 -28.77 -19.67 18.72
N ILE A 53 -29.22 -18.47 19.09
CA ILE A 53 -30.51 -17.91 18.62
C ILE A 53 -30.47 -17.64 17.10
N GLY A 54 -29.35 -17.13 16.57
CA GLY A 54 -29.16 -16.91 15.14
C GLY A 54 -29.17 -18.20 14.30
N ILE A 55 -28.49 -19.24 14.77
CA ILE A 55 -28.50 -20.55 14.10
C ILE A 55 -29.89 -21.19 14.16
N GLY A 56 -30.59 -21.10 15.30
CA GLY A 56 -31.97 -21.61 15.41
C GLY A 56 -32.96 -20.91 14.47
N SER A 57 -32.83 -19.59 14.31
CA SER A 57 -33.72 -18.81 13.44
C SER A 57 -33.46 -19.06 11.94
N THR A 58 -32.21 -19.25 11.52
CA THR A 58 -31.88 -19.56 10.11
C THR A 58 -32.40 -20.93 9.65
N ILE A 59 -32.38 -21.94 10.52
CA ILE A 59 -32.96 -23.28 10.23
C ILE A 59 -34.49 -23.18 10.07
N PHE A 60 -35.15 -22.35 10.87
CA PHE A 60 -36.60 -22.17 10.79
C PHE A 60 -37.04 -21.46 9.49
N PHE A 61 -36.29 -20.45 9.03
CA PHE A 61 -36.63 -19.70 7.81
C PHE A 61 -36.34 -20.46 6.52
N THR A 62 -35.26 -21.26 6.47
CA THR A 62 -34.89 -22.01 5.26
C THR A 62 -35.87 -23.14 4.93
N ASN A 63 -36.57 -23.70 5.92
CA ASN A 63 -37.64 -24.69 5.68
C ASN A 63 -38.94 -24.08 5.14
N LYS A 64 -39.14 -22.75 5.23
CA LYS A 64 -40.41 -22.12 4.82
C LYS A 64 -40.41 -21.51 3.41
N PHE A 65 -39.26 -21.44 2.72
CA PHE A 65 -39.13 -20.71 1.45
C PHE A 65 -38.81 -21.56 0.21
N LYS A 66 -39.01 -22.88 0.25
CA LYS A 66 -39.05 -23.71 -0.97
C LYS A 66 -40.42 -23.62 -1.65
N MET A 67 -40.78 -22.46 -2.19
CA MET A 67 -41.85 -22.34 -3.18
C MET A 67 -41.62 -21.12 -4.07
N SER A 68 -41.65 -21.34 -5.38
CA SER A 68 -41.62 -20.37 -6.49
C SER A 68 -40.25 -20.03 -7.11
N GLU A 69 -39.76 -20.92 -7.99
CA GLU A 69 -39.03 -20.51 -9.20
C GLU A 69 -40.03 -20.02 -10.27
N ASN A 70 -39.74 -18.90 -10.95
CA ASN A 70 -39.60 -18.88 -12.42
C ASN A 70 -39.40 -17.47 -13.01
N LYS A 71 -38.45 -17.41 -13.96
CA LYS A 71 -38.36 -16.55 -15.18
C LYS A 71 -38.28 -15.02 -14.95
N THR A 72 -37.37 -14.29 -15.58
CA THR A 72 -37.32 -14.15 -17.06
C THR A 72 -36.02 -13.45 -17.51
N LEU A 73 -35.51 -13.94 -18.64
CA LEU A 73 -34.47 -13.41 -19.52
C LEU A 73 -34.80 -12.03 -20.13
N SER A 74 -33.81 -11.15 -20.28
CA SER A 74 -33.55 -10.34 -21.49
C SER A 74 -32.07 -9.87 -21.45
N LYS A 75 -31.17 -10.12 -22.43
CA LYS A 75 -31.09 -9.74 -23.87
C LYS A 75 -31.32 -8.22 -24.06
N THR A 76 -30.49 -7.38 -24.70
CA THR A 76 -29.31 -7.51 -25.59
C THR A 76 -28.69 -6.11 -25.83
N ASN A 77 -27.49 -6.07 -26.42
CA ASN A 77 -26.83 -5.06 -27.29
C ASN A 77 -25.94 -4.02 -26.61
N SER A 78 -24.62 -4.01 -26.81
CA SER A 78 -23.80 -3.94 -28.04
C SER A 78 -23.93 -2.61 -28.78
N GLY A 79 -22.98 -1.71 -28.50
CA GLY A 79 -22.74 -0.46 -29.23
C GLY A 79 -21.23 -0.24 -29.35
N VAL A 80 -20.70 -0.63 -30.50
CA VAL A 80 -19.32 -0.46 -30.98
C VAL A 80 -19.13 0.96 -31.49
N THR A 81 -18.02 1.62 -31.15
CA THR A 81 -17.39 2.63 -32.04
C THR A 81 -15.88 2.64 -31.82
N GLN A 82 -15.15 2.43 -32.91
CA GLN A 82 -13.69 2.41 -33.04
C GLN A 82 -13.11 3.83 -33.18
N PRO A 83 -11.77 3.97 -33.02
CA PRO A 83 -11.08 5.24 -32.80
C PRO A 83 -10.56 5.88 -34.10
N SER A 84 -10.33 7.19 -34.02
CA SER A 84 -9.53 7.95 -34.99
C SER A 84 -8.13 8.16 -34.41
N ALA A 85 -7.14 7.76 -35.21
CA ALA A 85 -5.72 8.05 -35.05
C ALA A 85 -5.45 9.54 -35.28
N ASP A 86 -4.43 10.07 -34.60
CA ASP A 86 -3.57 11.06 -35.26
C ASP A 86 -2.14 11.00 -34.74
N ASP A 87 -1.25 11.10 -35.73
CA ASP A 87 0.21 11.10 -35.67
C ASP A 87 0.77 12.31 -34.91
N THR A 88 1.99 12.20 -34.38
CA THR A 88 3.12 13.06 -34.80
C THR A 88 4.36 12.81 -33.92
N SER A 89 5.42 12.38 -34.59
CA SER A 89 6.80 12.25 -34.14
C SER A 89 7.45 13.60 -33.79
N SER A 90 8.50 13.60 -32.94
CA SER A 90 9.75 14.35 -33.19
C SER A 90 10.81 14.02 -32.13
N ASP A 91 11.93 13.50 -32.62
CA ASP A 91 13.24 13.36 -31.98
C ASP A 91 13.80 14.67 -31.40
N SER A 92 14.61 14.59 -30.34
CA SER A 92 16.03 14.97 -30.43
C SER A 92 16.81 14.66 -29.14
N LYS A 93 17.92 13.95 -29.31
CA LYS A 93 18.95 13.65 -28.32
C LYS A 93 19.92 14.83 -28.16
N THR A 94 20.46 15.03 -26.96
CA THR A 94 21.85 15.49 -26.80
C THR A 94 22.43 14.88 -25.53
N GLN A 95 23.38 13.97 -25.71
CA GLN A 95 24.28 13.45 -24.68
C GLN A 95 25.51 14.36 -24.61
N THR A 96 26.01 14.61 -23.39
CA THR A 96 27.36 15.11 -23.19
C THR A 96 28.00 14.27 -22.10
N ASN A 97 29.02 13.50 -22.49
CA ASN A 97 29.91 12.77 -21.60
C ASN A 97 30.96 13.74 -21.04
N THR A 98 31.32 13.57 -19.77
CA THR A 98 32.61 14.02 -19.24
C THR A 98 33.12 12.93 -18.33
N GLU A 99 34.21 12.30 -18.77
CA GLU A 99 34.99 11.32 -18.03
C GLU A 99 36.07 12.02 -17.18
N ASN A 100 36.47 11.29 -16.14
CA ASN A 100 37.83 11.06 -15.68
C ASN A 100 38.26 11.56 -14.30
N GLU A 101 39.11 10.68 -13.72
CA GLU A 101 39.88 10.73 -12.48
C GLU A 101 39.20 10.18 -11.22
N SER A 102 39.83 9.37 -10.37
CA SER A 102 41.15 8.73 -10.40
C SER A 102 41.17 7.63 -9.32
N SER A 103 41.90 6.56 -9.62
CA SER A 103 42.01 5.31 -8.87
C SER A 103 42.84 5.42 -7.59
N SER A 104 42.33 4.87 -6.47
CA SER A 104 43.13 4.12 -5.46
C SER A 104 42.28 3.69 -4.26
N SER A 105 41.68 2.48 -4.29
CA SER A 105 41.26 1.73 -3.07
C SER A 105 40.75 0.31 -3.42
N THR A 106 41.63 -0.68 -3.48
CA THR A 106 41.35 -2.01 -4.10
C THR A 106 41.11 -3.17 -3.12
N SER A 107 40.51 -2.96 -1.93
CA SER A 107 40.18 -4.11 -1.07
C SER A 107 38.79 -4.11 -0.41
N THR A 108 37.97 -3.08 -0.65
CA THR A 108 36.57 -3.03 -0.18
C THR A 108 35.54 -3.08 -1.32
N GLN A 109 35.99 -3.18 -2.58
CA GLN A 109 35.11 -3.09 -3.75
C GLN A 109 34.37 -4.40 -4.09
N ASN A 110 34.90 -5.58 -3.73
CA ASN A 110 34.26 -6.84 -4.12
C ASN A 110 32.90 -7.06 -3.43
N SER A 111 32.76 -6.72 -2.14
CA SER A 111 31.50 -6.96 -1.41
C SER A 111 30.33 -6.08 -1.88
N LYS A 112 30.60 -4.87 -2.42
CA LYS A 112 29.54 -3.97 -2.90
C LYS A 112 28.99 -4.38 -4.27
N ASN A 113 29.82 -5.02 -5.09
CA ASN A 113 29.40 -5.49 -6.41
C ASN A 113 28.44 -6.67 -6.31
N ASP A 114 28.69 -7.60 -5.38
CA ASP A 114 27.83 -8.76 -5.15
C ASP A 114 26.44 -8.35 -4.64
N GLU A 115 26.36 -7.39 -3.70
CA GLU A 115 25.08 -6.87 -3.18
C GLU A 115 24.27 -6.17 -4.27
N ARG A 116 24.93 -5.33 -5.09
CA ARG A 116 24.25 -4.63 -6.20
C ARG A 116 23.73 -5.60 -7.25
N ALA A 117 24.52 -6.61 -7.63
CA ALA A 117 24.10 -7.63 -8.58
C ALA A 117 22.91 -8.45 -8.04
N SER A 118 22.91 -8.79 -6.75
CA SER A 118 21.80 -9.49 -6.10
C SER A 118 20.51 -8.65 -6.10
N LYS A 119 20.59 -7.36 -5.75
CA LYS A 119 19.43 -6.45 -5.78
C LYS A 119 18.85 -6.31 -7.19
N GLN A 120 19.70 -6.10 -8.21
CA GLN A 120 19.25 -6.00 -9.60
C GLN A 120 18.57 -7.29 -10.09
N LYS A 121 19.13 -8.45 -9.72
CA LYS A 121 18.51 -9.74 -10.02
C LYS A 121 17.14 -9.87 -9.35
N ASN A 122 17.03 -9.58 -8.05
CA ASN A 122 15.76 -9.65 -7.33
C ASN A 122 14.72 -8.67 -7.89
N ALA A 123 15.13 -7.46 -8.27
CA ALA A 123 14.25 -6.48 -8.89
C ALA A 123 13.69 -7.00 -10.22
N LYS A 124 14.53 -7.63 -11.04
CA LYS A 124 14.13 -8.25 -12.30
C LYS A 124 13.17 -9.43 -12.06
N ASP A 125 13.54 -10.34 -11.15
CA ASP A 125 12.72 -11.51 -10.81
C ASP A 125 11.33 -11.07 -10.27
N ALA A 126 11.28 -10.01 -9.45
CA ALA A 126 10.04 -9.41 -8.96
C ALA A 126 9.16 -8.91 -10.11
N LYS A 127 9.73 -8.13 -11.03
CA LYS A 127 8.98 -7.59 -12.18
C LYS A 127 8.46 -8.68 -13.11
N GLU A 128 9.26 -9.71 -13.40
CA GLU A 128 8.83 -10.86 -14.19
C GLU A 128 7.67 -11.61 -13.50
N LYS A 129 7.78 -11.80 -12.18
CA LYS A 129 6.70 -12.39 -11.38
C LYS A 129 5.43 -11.55 -11.46
N PHE A 130 5.51 -10.24 -11.24
CA PHE A 130 4.35 -9.34 -11.34
C PHE A 130 3.72 -9.35 -12.74
N ALA A 131 4.54 -9.37 -13.80
CA ALA A 131 4.02 -9.46 -15.16
C ALA A 131 3.21 -10.73 -15.38
N SER A 132 3.64 -11.87 -14.81
CA SER A 132 2.88 -13.13 -14.87
C SER A 132 1.56 -13.04 -14.09
N LEU A 133 1.57 -12.43 -12.90
CA LEU A 133 0.39 -12.30 -12.05
C LEU A 133 -0.68 -11.37 -12.68
N LEU A 134 -0.25 -10.29 -13.33
CA LEU A 134 -1.14 -9.37 -14.04
C LEU A 134 -1.82 -10.00 -15.26
N GLN A 135 -1.27 -11.11 -15.80
CA GLN A 135 -1.88 -11.86 -16.91
C GLN A 135 -2.78 -13.00 -16.41
N ASP A 136 -2.67 -13.38 -15.14
CA ASP A 136 -3.48 -14.42 -14.51
C ASP A 136 -4.75 -13.83 -13.90
N THR A 137 -5.84 -13.87 -14.68
CA THR A 137 -7.16 -13.37 -14.24
C THR A 137 -7.71 -14.14 -13.04
N THR A 138 -7.34 -15.41 -12.86
CA THR A 138 -7.78 -16.20 -11.70
C THR A 138 -7.07 -15.69 -10.45
N TRP A 139 -5.76 -15.45 -10.53
CA TRP A 139 -5.00 -14.87 -9.44
C TRP A 139 -5.53 -13.48 -9.07
N LEU A 140 -5.78 -12.61 -10.06
CA LEU A 140 -6.33 -11.28 -9.84
C LEU A 140 -7.71 -11.31 -9.19
N THR A 141 -8.58 -12.24 -9.60
CA THR A 141 -9.91 -12.40 -9.00
C THR A 141 -9.79 -12.78 -7.53
N ASN A 142 -8.89 -13.71 -7.19
CA ASN A 142 -8.73 -14.22 -5.83
C ASN A 142 -7.97 -13.28 -4.89
N ASN A 143 -7.05 -12.45 -5.41
CA ASN A 143 -6.14 -11.66 -4.59
C ASN A 143 -6.39 -10.14 -4.68
N ALA A 144 -7.08 -9.67 -5.72
CA ALA A 144 -7.33 -8.25 -5.95
C ALA A 144 -8.80 -7.93 -6.26
N GLU A 145 -9.71 -8.87 -6.05
CA GLU A 145 -11.16 -8.72 -6.30
C GLU A 145 -11.48 -8.25 -7.73
N TYR A 146 -10.69 -8.67 -8.71
CA TYR A 146 -10.90 -8.36 -10.12
C TYR A 146 -12.20 -8.98 -10.62
N LYS A 147 -13.16 -8.16 -11.07
CA LYS A 147 -14.47 -8.61 -11.56
C LYS A 147 -14.62 -8.46 -13.07
N ASN A 148 -14.02 -7.42 -13.65
CA ASN A 148 -14.10 -7.08 -15.06
C ASN A 148 -12.87 -6.27 -15.51
N SER A 149 -12.60 -6.27 -16.81
CA SER A 149 -11.52 -5.48 -17.42
C SER A 149 -11.66 -4.00 -17.09
N GLY A 150 -10.58 -3.40 -16.61
CA GLY A 150 -10.49 -1.97 -16.26
C GLY A 150 -10.82 -1.63 -14.80
N SER A 151 -11.33 -2.58 -14.00
CA SER A 151 -11.57 -2.33 -12.57
C SER A 151 -10.30 -2.24 -11.72
N VAL A 152 -9.24 -2.91 -12.18
CA VAL A 152 -7.95 -2.96 -11.50
C VAL A 152 -6.90 -2.33 -12.39
N LYS A 153 -6.13 -1.41 -11.81
CA LYS A 153 -4.93 -0.80 -12.41
C LYS A 153 -3.71 -1.12 -11.54
N PHE A 154 -2.50 -0.94 -12.06
CA PHE A 154 -1.27 -1.25 -11.32
C PHE A 154 -0.26 -0.10 -11.31
N LEU A 155 0.59 -0.07 -10.30
CA LEU A 155 1.75 0.83 -10.15
C LEU A 155 2.94 0.02 -9.61
N ILE A 156 4.14 0.28 -10.10
CA ILE A 156 5.38 -0.33 -9.61
C ILE A 156 6.17 0.70 -8.82
N LEU A 157 6.51 0.37 -7.59
CA LEU A 157 7.09 1.31 -6.63
C LEU A 157 7.98 0.55 -5.64
N ASP A 158 9.23 0.96 -5.48
CA ASP A 158 10.13 0.49 -4.42
C ASP A 158 9.86 1.31 -3.15
N ILE A 159 8.92 0.84 -2.32
CA ILE A 159 8.37 1.60 -1.20
C ILE A 159 9.44 1.82 -0.14
N ASN A 160 10.18 0.76 0.22
CA ASN A 160 11.18 0.77 1.29
C ASN A 160 12.59 1.16 0.81
N GLN A 161 12.79 1.33 -0.50
CA GLN A 161 14.06 1.67 -1.15
C GLN A 161 15.14 0.63 -0.90
N ASP A 162 14.78 -0.66 -0.94
CA ASP A 162 15.73 -1.76 -0.82
C ASP A 162 16.30 -2.24 -2.18
N GLY A 163 15.76 -1.69 -3.27
CA GLY A 163 16.13 -2.02 -4.65
C GLY A 163 15.21 -3.06 -5.31
N VAL A 164 14.27 -3.66 -4.58
CA VAL A 164 13.25 -4.58 -5.09
C VAL A 164 11.90 -3.87 -5.07
N PRO A 165 11.23 -3.68 -6.22
CA PRO A 165 9.97 -2.96 -6.23
C PRO A 165 8.82 -3.81 -5.71
N GLU A 166 7.82 -3.14 -5.13
CA GLU A 166 6.48 -3.66 -4.93
C GLU A 166 5.58 -3.35 -6.13
N MET A 167 4.47 -4.08 -6.20
CA MET A 167 3.35 -3.75 -7.08
C MET A 167 2.14 -3.33 -6.26
N LEU A 168 1.63 -2.13 -6.49
CA LEU A 168 0.35 -1.68 -5.98
C LEU A 168 -0.73 -1.97 -7.02
N LEU A 169 -1.86 -2.54 -6.58
CA LEU A 169 -3.06 -2.70 -7.39
C LEU A 169 -4.17 -1.82 -6.83
N SER A 170 -4.76 -0.98 -7.67
CA SER A 170 -5.92 -0.17 -7.28
C SER A 170 -7.17 -0.82 -7.83
N ASN A 171 -8.09 -1.24 -6.97
CA ASN A 171 -9.40 -1.72 -7.35
C ASN A 171 -10.46 -0.67 -7.02
N GLN A 172 -11.07 -0.11 -8.06
CA GLN A 172 -12.15 0.87 -7.93
C GLN A 172 -13.50 0.32 -8.41
N SER A 173 -13.68 -1.01 -8.43
CA SER A 173 -14.96 -1.64 -8.73
C SER A 173 -15.96 -1.54 -7.58
N GLY A 174 -17.24 -1.57 -7.94
CA GLY A 174 -18.35 -1.59 -6.99
C GLY A 174 -18.72 -0.21 -6.48
N SER A 175 -19.11 -0.14 -5.20
CA SER A 175 -19.41 1.14 -4.55
C SER A 175 -18.11 1.83 -4.13
N LEU A 176 -18.17 3.14 -3.91
CA LEU A 176 -17.01 3.88 -3.40
C LEU A 176 -16.47 3.30 -2.07
N ALA A 177 -17.35 2.68 -1.27
CA ALA A 177 -16.99 2.02 -0.02
C ALA A 177 -16.18 0.71 -0.23
N SER A 178 -16.25 0.09 -1.41
CA SER A 178 -15.49 -1.14 -1.72
C SER A 178 -14.13 -0.88 -2.34
N TRP A 179 -13.75 0.39 -2.53
CA TRP A 179 -12.43 0.72 -3.08
C TRP A 179 -11.31 0.25 -2.14
N ALA A 180 -10.25 -0.29 -2.75
CA ALA A 180 -9.10 -0.82 -2.03
C ALA A 180 -7.81 -0.67 -2.84
N ILE A 181 -6.70 -0.54 -2.11
CA ILE A 181 -5.35 -0.72 -2.64
C ILE A 181 -4.83 -2.07 -2.14
N TYR A 182 -4.24 -2.86 -3.03
CA TYR A 182 -3.53 -4.08 -2.68
C TYR A 182 -2.04 -3.85 -2.86
N VAL A 183 -1.24 -4.16 -1.84
CA VAL A 183 0.21 -4.09 -1.92
C VAL A 183 0.76 -5.50 -2.06
N VAL A 184 1.44 -5.75 -3.17
CA VAL A 184 2.03 -7.03 -3.53
C VAL A 184 3.55 -6.92 -3.35
N THR A 185 4.05 -7.65 -2.37
CA THR A 185 5.47 -7.72 -2.03
C THR A 185 6.07 -9.01 -2.61
N TYR A 186 7.30 -8.94 -3.08
CA TYR A 186 8.01 -10.10 -3.65
C TYR A 186 9.09 -10.59 -2.69
N ASN A 187 9.10 -11.89 -2.41
CA ASN A 187 10.05 -12.50 -1.50
C ASN A 187 10.76 -13.68 -2.21
N ASN A 188 12.08 -13.52 -2.41
CA ASN A 188 12.95 -14.53 -3.03
C ASN A 188 13.73 -15.37 -2.02
N ASN A 189 13.20 -15.56 -0.81
CA ASN A 189 13.84 -16.45 0.14
C ASN A 189 13.78 -17.89 -0.38
N ASN A 190 14.94 -18.55 -0.44
CA ASN A 190 15.09 -19.96 -0.85
C ASN A 190 14.59 -20.28 -2.28
N ASN A 191 14.70 -19.35 -3.23
CA ASN A 191 14.28 -19.52 -4.63
C ASN A 191 12.78 -19.80 -4.82
N ASN A 192 11.93 -19.50 -3.82
CA ASN A 192 10.51 -19.83 -3.89
C ASN A 192 9.63 -18.78 -4.58
N ASN A 193 10.17 -17.68 -5.11
CA ASN A 193 9.46 -16.68 -5.93
C ASN A 193 8.02 -16.35 -5.43
N ASN A 194 7.88 -16.22 -4.12
CA ASN A 194 6.59 -16.05 -3.48
C ASN A 194 6.21 -14.58 -3.43
N VAL A 195 4.91 -14.32 -3.35
CA VAL A 195 4.38 -12.97 -3.13
C VAL A 195 3.49 -12.95 -1.90
N ASN A 196 3.51 -11.84 -1.17
CA ASN A 196 2.56 -11.56 -0.12
C ASN A 196 1.67 -10.38 -0.53
N VAL A 197 0.36 -10.53 -0.31
CA VAL A 197 -0.66 -9.55 -0.74
C VAL A 197 -1.34 -8.98 0.50
N GLN A 198 -1.33 -7.66 0.62
CA GLN A 198 -2.00 -6.95 1.70
C GLN A 198 -3.08 -6.03 1.15
N LYS A 199 -4.29 -6.16 1.67
CA LYS A 199 -5.42 -5.32 1.31
C LYS A 199 -5.53 -4.12 2.27
N ILE A 200 -5.57 -2.92 1.71
CA ILE A 200 -5.87 -1.68 2.42
C ILE A 200 -7.19 -1.15 1.88
N ASN A 201 -8.24 -1.21 2.71
CA ASN A 201 -9.53 -0.63 2.36
C ASN A 201 -9.41 0.88 2.35
N THR A 202 -9.79 1.50 1.23
CA THR A 202 -9.67 2.95 1.07
C THR A 202 -11.00 3.66 1.12
N SER A 203 -12.16 2.99 1.10
CA SER A 203 -13.49 3.58 1.35
C SER A 203 -13.65 5.06 0.92
N HIS A 204 -13.88 5.32 -0.37
CA HIS A 204 -13.96 6.65 -1.01
C HIS A 204 -12.61 7.35 -1.23
N GLY A 205 -11.51 6.67 -0.95
CA GLY A 205 -10.16 7.15 -1.20
C GLY A 205 -9.41 6.34 -2.25
N GLY A 206 -8.28 6.90 -2.69
CA GLY A 206 -7.36 6.27 -3.60
C GLY A 206 -5.92 6.64 -3.25
N PHE A 207 -4.98 6.00 -3.93
CA PHE A 207 -3.59 6.38 -3.84
C PHE A 207 -3.41 7.85 -4.25
N ALA A 208 -2.68 8.62 -3.45
CA ALA A 208 -2.51 10.06 -3.61
C ALA A 208 -1.06 10.47 -3.89
N GLY A 209 -0.11 9.53 -3.79
CA GLY A 209 1.30 9.76 -4.11
C GLY A 209 2.25 8.99 -3.20
N TYR A 210 3.55 9.24 -3.39
CA TYR A 210 4.64 8.66 -2.60
C TYR A 210 5.57 9.76 -2.11
N LEU A 211 5.99 9.69 -0.85
CA LEU A 211 7.03 10.52 -0.26
C LEU A 211 8.28 9.67 -0.11
N SER A 212 9.22 9.83 -1.04
CA SER A 212 10.47 9.06 -1.07
C SER A 212 11.34 9.32 0.16
N ASP A 213 11.45 10.57 0.62
CA ASP A 213 12.27 10.90 1.80
C ASP A 213 11.77 10.22 3.08
N GLU A 214 10.45 9.98 3.19
CA GLU A 214 9.82 9.31 4.33
C GLU A 214 9.56 7.81 4.08
N LYS A 215 9.76 7.32 2.85
CA LYS A 215 9.45 5.94 2.43
C LYS A 215 8.00 5.55 2.69
N VAL A 216 7.07 6.46 2.40
CA VAL A 216 5.64 6.25 2.62
C VAL A 216 4.83 6.54 1.37
N PHE A 217 3.81 5.72 1.11
CA PHE A 217 2.78 6.06 0.15
C PHE A 217 1.53 6.57 0.85
N LEU A 218 0.77 7.39 0.13
CA LEU A 218 -0.36 8.15 0.64
C LEU A 218 -1.65 7.62 0.05
N ILE A 219 -2.69 7.57 0.87
CA ILE A 219 -4.07 7.32 0.45
C ILE A 219 -4.91 8.47 0.97
N ASN A 220 -5.62 9.16 0.08
CA ASN A 220 -6.54 10.23 0.43
C ASN A 220 -7.94 9.91 -0.06
N GLY A 221 -8.94 10.37 0.67
CA GLY A 221 -10.33 10.31 0.25
C GLY A 221 -11.15 11.45 0.83
N GLU A 222 -12.32 11.65 0.25
CA GLU A 222 -13.25 12.69 0.67
C GLU A 222 -14.68 12.14 0.64
N GLN A 223 -15.49 12.54 1.62
CA GLN A 223 -16.90 12.21 1.65
C GLN A 223 -17.71 13.31 2.34
N MET A 224 -18.70 13.85 1.64
CA MET A 224 -19.65 14.84 2.19
C MET A 224 -18.97 16.06 2.85
N GLY A 225 -17.88 16.53 2.25
CA GLY A 225 -17.11 17.67 2.76
C GLY A 225 -16.10 17.34 3.87
N TYR A 226 -15.97 16.07 4.26
CA TYR A 226 -14.91 15.60 5.14
C TYR A 226 -13.78 14.98 4.32
N GLY A 227 -12.58 15.55 4.46
CA GLY A 227 -11.36 14.98 3.90
C GLY A 227 -10.68 14.06 4.90
N TRP A 228 -10.00 13.03 4.40
CA TRP A 228 -9.13 12.20 5.22
C TRP A 228 -7.96 11.67 4.40
N GLY A 229 -6.90 11.29 5.09
CA GLY A 229 -5.81 10.55 4.48
C GLY A 229 -5.05 9.69 5.47
N THR A 230 -4.28 8.78 4.91
CA THR A 230 -3.41 7.84 5.64
C THR A 230 -2.11 7.67 4.88
N ALA A 231 -1.04 7.43 5.60
CA ALA A 231 0.27 7.12 5.02
C ALA A 231 0.76 5.78 5.55
N TYR A 232 1.34 4.98 4.66
CA TYR A 232 1.84 3.65 4.97
C TYR A 232 3.30 3.53 4.55
N LYS A 233 4.11 2.92 5.42
CA LYS A 233 5.44 2.41 5.07
C LYS A 233 5.40 0.91 4.91
N LEU A 234 6.39 0.35 4.24
CA LEU A 234 6.63 -1.09 4.23
C LEU A 234 7.70 -1.45 5.28
N ASP A 235 7.35 -2.31 6.22
CA ASP A 235 8.20 -2.75 7.32
C ASP A 235 8.07 -4.28 7.47
N ASN A 236 9.15 -5.03 7.21
CA ASN A 236 9.16 -6.50 7.20
C ASN A 236 8.04 -7.11 6.34
N ASP A 237 7.95 -6.71 5.08
CA ASP A 237 6.90 -7.12 4.12
C ASP A 237 5.47 -6.79 4.59
N GLN A 238 5.28 -5.91 5.59
CA GLN A 238 3.98 -5.47 6.12
C GLN A 238 3.77 -3.97 5.92
N CYS A 239 2.57 -3.60 5.47
CA CYS A 239 2.16 -2.20 5.35
C CYS A 239 1.76 -1.69 6.74
N VAL A 240 2.54 -0.75 7.28
CA VAL A 240 2.31 -0.15 8.59
C VAL A 240 1.83 1.29 8.40
N GLN A 241 0.65 1.60 8.91
CA GLN A 241 0.15 2.97 8.94
C GLN A 241 1.01 3.81 9.88
N VAL A 242 1.61 4.89 9.37
CA VAL A 242 2.46 5.80 10.15
C VAL A 242 1.81 7.16 10.38
N TYR A 243 0.90 7.57 9.49
CA TYR A 243 0.10 8.77 9.66
C TYR A 243 -1.36 8.51 9.33
N LYS A 244 -2.22 9.26 10.00
CA LYS A 244 -3.64 9.41 9.70
C LYS A 244 -4.04 10.85 9.91
N TRP A 245 -4.85 11.41 9.03
CA TRP A 245 -5.39 12.74 9.19
C TRP A 245 -6.81 12.84 8.67
N ALA A 246 -7.53 13.84 9.16
CA ALA A 246 -8.88 14.16 8.71
C ALA A 246 -9.20 15.63 8.94
N ASP A 247 -10.07 16.17 8.11
CA ASP A 247 -10.63 17.50 8.27
C ASP A 247 -12.09 17.58 7.81
N ASN A 248 -12.70 18.74 8.08
CA ASN A 248 -14.05 19.10 7.66
C ASN A 248 -14.04 20.29 6.66
N ALA A 249 -12.94 20.49 5.90
CA ALA A 249 -12.72 21.69 5.09
C ALA A 249 -13.83 21.93 4.05
N GLY A 250 -14.44 20.86 3.53
CA GLY A 250 -15.53 20.93 2.56
C GLY A 250 -16.92 21.15 3.17
N THR A 251 -17.06 21.27 4.48
CA THR A 251 -18.37 21.43 5.15
C THR A 251 -18.85 22.89 5.25
N GLY A 252 -17.97 23.86 4.95
CA GLY A 252 -18.25 25.29 5.13
C GLY A 252 -18.21 25.79 6.59
N LYS A 253 -17.86 24.91 7.54
CA LYS A 253 -17.63 25.27 8.95
C LYS A 253 -16.19 25.72 9.17
N GLU A 254 -15.88 26.17 10.38
CA GLU A 254 -14.49 26.37 10.80
C GLU A 254 -13.71 25.05 10.70
N LEU A 255 -12.46 25.15 10.23
CA LEU A 255 -11.61 24.00 9.94
C LEU A 255 -11.21 23.29 11.23
N GLU A 256 -11.69 22.07 11.41
CA GLU A 256 -11.32 21.14 12.47
C GLU A 256 -10.39 20.07 11.87
N GLY A 257 -9.10 20.15 12.21
CA GLY A 257 -8.10 19.18 11.77
C GLY A 257 -7.82 18.12 12.83
N LYS A 258 -7.59 16.87 12.39
CA LYS A 258 -7.09 15.78 13.22
C LYS A 258 -5.82 15.18 12.62
N ILE A 259 -4.84 14.90 13.48
CA ILE A 259 -3.62 14.16 13.14
C ILE A 259 -3.49 13.01 14.13
N ASN A 260 -3.39 11.77 13.63
CA ASN A 260 -3.33 10.55 14.45
C ASN A 260 -4.42 10.51 15.53
N ASP A 261 -5.65 10.83 15.13
CA ASP A 261 -6.86 10.91 15.98
C ASP A 261 -6.87 12.04 17.03
N ALA A 262 -5.79 12.80 17.18
CA ALA A 262 -5.74 13.99 18.03
C ALA A 262 -6.24 15.23 17.27
N SER A 263 -7.12 16.02 17.89
CA SER A 263 -7.51 17.33 17.37
C SER A 263 -6.33 18.30 17.48
N VAL A 264 -6.06 19.03 16.41
CA VAL A 264 -4.95 19.97 16.32
C VAL A 264 -5.44 21.35 15.89
N SER A 265 -4.60 22.37 16.08
CA SER A 265 -4.93 23.72 15.59
C SER A 265 -4.99 23.75 14.05
N GLN A 266 -5.70 24.75 13.50
CA GLN A 266 -5.78 24.94 12.05
C GLN A 266 -4.39 25.13 11.41
N ALA A 267 -3.51 25.88 12.08
CA ALA A 267 -2.16 26.15 11.60
C ALA A 267 -1.30 24.88 11.59
N GLU A 268 -1.37 24.09 12.67
CA GLU A 268 -0.67 22.81 12.78
C GLU A 268 -1.14 21.81 11.72
N TYR A 269 -2.46 21.72 11.48
CA TYR A 269 -3.01 20.86 10.44
C TYR A 269 -2.52 21.25 9.03
N LYS A 270 -2.52 22.55 8.71
CA LYS A 270 -2.04 23.06 7.42
C LYS A 270 -0.55 22.79 7.22
N GLU A 271 0.27 23.02 8.25
CA GLU A 271 1.71 22.77 8.17
C GLU A 271 1.99 21.27 7.99
N PHE A 272 1.28 20.41 8.74
CA PHE A 272 1.38 18.97 8.59
C PHE A 272 1.00 18.49 7.19
N THR A 273 -0.12 18.96 6.64
CA THR A 273 -0.61 18.51 5.33
C THR A 273 0.19 19.05 4.15
N LYS A 274 0.92 20.16 4.33
CA LYS A 274 1.80 20.75 3.31
C LYS A 274 2.84 19.76 2.78
N LYS A 275 3.34 18.85 3.63
CA LYS A 275 4.33 17.85 3.20
C LYS A 275 3.77 16.85 2.18
N PHE A 276 2.46 16.62 2.19
CA PHE A 276 1.79 15.71 1.24
C PHE A 276 1.47 16.36 -0.11
N GLN A 277 1.45 17.70 -0.17
CA GLN A 277 1.23 18.42 -1.43
C GLN A 277 2.40 18.26 -2.41
N ASN A 278 3.59 17.96 -1.88
CA ASN A 278 4.82 17.76 -2.64
C ASN A 278 5.13 16.28 -2.89
N ALA A 279 4.11 15.40 -2.85
CA ALA A 279 4.30 13.99 -3.20
C ALA A 279 4.91 13.84 -4.60
N ASP A 280 5.85 12.91 -4.73
CA ASP A 280 6.68 12.74 -5.93
C ASP A 280 5.78 12.60 -7.17
N SER A 281 5.93 13.54 -8.09
CA SER A 281 5.15 13.58 -9.32
C SER A 281 5.36 12.37 -10.21
N ASN A 282 6.48 11.66 -10.07
CA ASN A 282 6.79 10.47 -10.85
C ASN A 282 5.89 9.27 -10.50
N TYR A 283 5.27 9.28 -9.32
CA TYR A 283 4.44 8.18 -8.83
C TYR A 283 3.02 8.65 -8.61
N LYS A 284 2.33 9.11 -9.66
CA LYS A 284 0.94 9.60 -9.56
C LYS A 284 -0.09 8.73 -10.26
N GLU A 285 0.35 7.91 -11.21
CA GLU A 285 -0.58 7.27 -12.13
C GLU A 285 -0.49 5.75 -12.05
N PHE A 286 -1.66 5.13 -11.91
CA PHE A 286 -1.82 3.69 -12.11
C PHE A 286 -2.08 3.41 -13.58
N TYR A 287 -1.48 2.34 -14.09
CA TYR A 287 -1.60 1.91 -15.47
C TYR A 287 -2.67 0.83 -15.62
N ASP A 288 -3.41 0.87 -16.72
CA ASP A 288 -4.36 -0.19 -17.06
C ASP A 288 -3.62 -1.52 -17.28
N ILE A 289 -4.23 -2.62 -16.85
CA ILE A 289 -3.69 -3.97 -17.06
C ILE A 289 -3.91 -4.36 -18.53
N ASN A 290 -2.89 -4.16 -19.35
CA ASN A 290 -2.84 -4.60 -20.74
C ASN A 290 -1.40 -4.98 -21.13
N THR A 291 -1.24 -5.68 -22.25
CA THR A 291 0.05 -6.18 -22.72
C THR A 291 1.09 -5.07 -22.92
N GLU A 292 0.67 -3.91 -23.43
CA GLU A 292 1.55 -2.76 -23.69
C GLU A 292 2.17 -2.23 -22.39
N ASN A 293 1.33 -1.90 -21.39
CA ASN A 293 1.78 -1.40 -20.11
C ASN A 293 2.62 -2.43 -19.34
N ILE A 294 2.23 -3.72 -19.38
CA ILE A 294 3.03 -4.80 -18.76
C ILE A 294 4.42 -4.86 -19.40
N ASN A 295 4.52 -4.84 -20.73
CA ASN A 295 5.82 -4.86 -21.39
C ASN A 295 6.64 -3.61 -21.04
N LYS A 296 6.01 -2.41 -21.12
CA LYS A 296 6.67 -1.13 -20.90
C LYS A 296 7.29 -1.00 -19.50
N TYR A 297 6.57 -1.41 -18.46
CA TYR A 297 6.97 -1.14 -17.06
C TYR A 297 7.60 -2.34 -16.35
N LEU A 298 7.38 -3.57 -16.83
CA LEU A 298 7.84 -4.79 -16.15
C LEU A 298 8.86 -5.62 -16.93
N ARG A 299 9.01 -5.42 -18.25
CA ARG A 299 9.89 -6.26 -19.09
C ARG A 299 11.03 -5.51 -19.79
N ASN A 300 10.99 -4.18 -19.77
CA ASN A 300 12.09 -3.31 -20.19
C ASN A 300 13.02 -2.99 -19.01
#